data_AF-Q976P3-F1
#
_entry.id   AF-Q976P3-F1
#
_cell.length_a   1.000
_cell.length_b   1.000
_cell.length_c   1.000
_cell.angle_alpha   90.00
_cell.angle_beta   90.00
_cell.angle_gamma   90.00
#
_symmetry.space_group_name_H-M   'P 1'
#
loop_
_entity.id
_entity.type
_entity.pdbx_description
1 polymer ?
#
loop_
_entity_poly.entity_id
_entity_poly.type
_entity_poly.pdbx_seq_one_letter_code
_entity_poly.pdbx_strand_id
1 'polypeptide(L)'
;MKVVVQIKDFDKVPQALRSVINLYNDIKDAEIEVVLHQSAIKALLKDSDTRSIIEDLIKKNILIVGCENSIRSQNLSHDQLIPGIKIVTSGVGEIVRKQSEGWIYLAL
;
A
#
# COMPACT_ATOMS: atom_id res chain seq x y z
N MET A 1 -17.17 -0.75 -5.61
CA MET A 1 -16.94 -1.30 -4.24
C MET A 1 -15.70 -0.64 -3.64
N LYS A 2 -15.51 -0.55 -2.31
CA LYS A 2 -14.31 0.07 -1.71
C LYS A 2 -13.55 -0.90 -0.81
N VAL A 3 -12.25 -1.04 -1.01
CA VAL A 3 -11.39 -1.98 -0.27
C VAL A 3 -10.12 -1.28 0.21
N VAL A 4 -9.86 -1.36 1.51
CA VAL A 4 -8.59 -0.96 2.10
C VAL A 4 -7.78 -2.22 2.37
N VAL A 5 -6.64 -2.34 1.72
CA VAL A 5 -5.74 -3.48 1.78
C VAL A 5 -4.57 -3.13 2.70
N GLN A 6 -4.34 -3.94 3.72
CA GLN A 6 -3.16 -3.83 4.55
C GLN A 6 -2.07 -4.76 4.02
N ILE A 7 -0.83 -4.26 3.97
CA ILE A 7 0.39 -5.07 3.84
C ILE A 7 1.38 -4.60 4.92
N LYS A 8 1.88 -5.53 5.74
CA LYS A 8 2.76 -5.17 6.89
C LYS A 8 4.12 -5.88 6.91
N ASP A 9 4.23 -7.04 6.27
CA ASP A 9 5.41 -7.89 6.29
C ASP A 9 6.18 -7.77 4.95
N PHE A 10 7.43 -7.28 4.98
CA PHE A 10 8.22 -7.01 3.77
C PHE A 10 8.44 -8.26 2.89
N ASP A 11 8.70 -9.40 3.52
CA ASP A 11 8.92 -10.69 2.86
C ASP A 11 7.69 -11.21 2.11
N LYS A 12 6.49 -10.73 2.45
CA LYS A 12 5.23 -11.10 1.81
C LYS A 12 4.76 -10.13 0.74
N VAL A 13 5.42 -8.98 0.58
CA VAL A 13 4.98 -7.94 -0.37
C VAL A 13 4.83 -8.49 -1.79
N PRO A 14 5.75 -9.29 -2.36
CA PRO A 14 5.57 -9.81 -3.72
C PRO A 14 4.27 -10.61 -3.90
N GLN A 15 3.91 -11.45 -2.92
CA GLN A 15 2.69 -12.24 -2.94
C GLN A 15 1.45 -11.36 -2.69
N ALA A 16 1.53 -10.42 -1.76
CA ALA A 16 0.45 -9.49 -1.46
C ALA A 16 0.10 -8.60 -2.66
N LEU A 17 1.10 -8.08 -3.39
CA LEU A 17 0.87 -7.28 -4.60
C LEU A 17 0.21 -8.11 -5.71
N ARG A 18 0.57 -9.40 -5.85
CA ARG A 18 -0.13 -10.30 -6.77
C ARG A 18 -1.59 -10.49 -6.38
N SER A 19 -1.89 -10.61 -5.09
CA SER A 19 -3.26 -10.66 -4.59
C SER A 19 -4.03 -9.37 -4.85
N VAL A 20 -3.40 -8.19 -4.74
CA VAL A 20 -4.00 -6.91 -5.13
C VAL A 20 -4.32 -6.88 -6.64
N ILE A 21 -3.42 -7.39 -7.48
CA ILE A 21 -3.66 -7.48 -8.94
C ILE A 21 -4.85 -8.42 -9.22
N ASN A 22 -4.93 -9.57 -8.55
CA ASN A 22 -6.04 -10.49 -8.69
C ASN A 22 -7.36 -9.84 -8.27
N LEU A 23 -7.39 -9.14 -7.13
CA LEU A 23 -8.55 -8.40 -6.65
C LEU A 23 -9.01 -7.35 -7.66
N TYR A 24 -8.08 -6.55 -8.21
CA TYR A 24 -8.37 -5.54 -9.23
C TYR A 24 -8.95 -6.16 -10.52
N ASN A 25 -8.43 -7.32 -10.92
CA ASN A 25 -8.87 -7.99 -12.14
C ASN A 25 -10.25 -8.64 -12.00
N ASP A 26 -10.55 -9.20 -10.83
CA ASP A 26 -11.79 -9.90 -10.51
C ASP A 26 -12.94 -8.93 -10.26
N ILE A 27 -12.71 -7.90 -9.44
CA ILE A 27 -13.76 -6.96 -9.03
C ILE A 27 -13.62 -5.66 -9.80
N LYS A 28 -14.33 -5.60 -10.94
CA LYS A 28 -14.40 -4.38 -11.76
C LYS A 28 -14.93 -3.20 -10.95
N ASP A 29 -14.36 -2.03 -11.19
CA ASP A 29 -14.75 -0.75 -10.57
C ASP A 29 -14.63 -0.72 -9.03
N ALA A 30 -13.74 -1.56 -8.48
CA ALA A 30 -13.34 -1.43 -7.08
C ALA A 30 -12.39 -0.24 -6.88
N GLU A 31 -12.72 0.63 -5.92
CA GLU A 31 -11.81 1.60 -5.36
C GLU A 31 -10.89 0.87 -4.37
N ILE A 32 -9.60 0.82 -4.67
CA ILE A 32 -8.61 0.07 -3.88
C ILE A 32 -7.58 1.04 -3.33
N GLU A 33 -7.38 1.00 -2.02
CA GLU A 33 -6.30 1.68 -1.32
C GLU A 33 -5.41 0.63 -0.64
N VAL A 34 -4.10 0.63 -0.95
CA VAL A 34 -3.13 -0.30 -0.39
C VAL A 34 -2.24 0.43 0.59
N VAL A 35 -2.34 0.08 1.87
CA VAL A 35 -1.59 0.69 2.97
C VAL A 35 -0.42 -0.21 3.35
N LEU A 36 0.79 0.25 3.06
CA LEU A 36 2.05 -0.39 3.45
C LEU A 36 2.59 0.28 4.72
N HIS A 37 2.74 -0.50 5.78
CA HIS A 37 3.31 -0.05 7.05
C HIS A 37 4.20 -1.13 7.67
N GLN A 38 4.77 -0.85 8.84
CA GLN A 38 5.78 -1.71 9.48
C GLN A 38 6.95 -1.99 8.54
N SER A 39 7.35 -3.24 8.37
CA SER A 39 8.50 -3.59 7.53
C SER A 39 8.19 -3.45 6.04
N ALA A 40 6.92 -3.60 5.63
CA ALA A 40 6.49 -3.48 4.24
C ALA A 40 6.73 -2.09 3.63
N ILE A 41 6.95 -1.04 4.42
CA ILE A 41 7.29 0.30 3.92
C ILE A 41 8.54 0.30 3.03
N LYS A 42 9.48 -0.64 3.26
CA LYS A 42 10.69 -0.81 2.45
C LYS A 42 10.39 -1.15 0.99
N ALA A 43 9.23 -1.73 0.71
CA ALA A 43 8.85 -2.02 -0.67
C ALA A 43 8.53 -0.76 -1.49
N LEU A 44 8.30 0.38 -0.83
CA LEU A 44 8.06 1.67 -1.48
C LEU A 44 9.34 2.42 -1.84
N LEU A 45 10.52 1.84 -1.64
CA LEU A 45 11.80 2.44 -2.03
C LEU A 45 12.00 2.41 -3.55
N LYS A 46 12.71 3.41 -4.09
CA LYS A 46 13.03 3.53 -5.53
C LYS A 46 13.91 2.40 -6.08
N ASP A 47 14.62 1.69 -5.21
CA ASP A 47 15.50 0.55 -5.51
C ASP A 47 14.87 -0.80 -5.15
N SER A 48 13.60 -0.83 -4.70
CA SER A 48 12.88 -2.07 -4.41
C SER A 48 12.63 -2.90 -5.66
N ASP A 49 12.82 -4.23 -5.56
CA ASP A 49 12.50 -5.20 -6.63
C ASP A 49 11.02 -5.15 -7.06
N THR A 50 10.13 -4.69 -6.17
CA THR A 50 8.68 -4.59 -6.46
C THR A 50 8.27 -3.24 -7.05
N ARG A 51 9.22 -2.33 -7.32
CA ARG A 51 8.93 -0.96 -7.78
C ARG A 51 8.07 -0.92 -9.04
N SER A 52 8.41 -1.71 -10.06
CA SER A 52 7.67 -1.72 -11.33
C SER A 52 6.21 -2.11 -11.12
N ILE A 53 5.96 -3.08 -10.25
CA ILE A 53 4.61 -3.52 -9.88
C ILE A 53 3.84 -2.39 -9.20
N ILE A 54 4.45 -1.70 -8.25
CA ILE A 54 3.83 -0.57 -7.53
C ILE A 54 3.49 0.57 -8.49
N GLU A 55 4.42 0.95 -9.38
CA GLU A 55 4.19 1.99 -10.39
C GLU A 55 3.05 1.61 -11.34
N ASP A 56 2.93 0.33 -11.71
CA ASP A 56 1.83 -0.16 -12.53
C ASP A 56 0.48 -0.17 -11.80
N LEU A 57 0.46 -0.42 -10.49
CA LEU A 57 -0.75 -0.26 -9.68
C LEU A 57 -1.19 1.21 -9.61
N ILE A 58 -0.25 2.14 -9.44
CA ILE A 58 -0.54 3.59 -9.47
C ILE A 58 -1.13 4.00 -10.83
N LYS A 59 -0.57 3.51 -11.95
CA LYS A 59 -1.13 3.76 -13.30
C LYS A 59 -2.55 3.20 -13.48
N LYS A 60 -2.92 2.17 -12.72
CA LYS A 60 -4.29 1.61 -12.67
C LYS A 60 -5.20 2.36 -11.70
N ASN A 61 -4.79 3.53 -11.22
CA ASN A 61 -5.53 4.36 -10.28
C ASN A 61 -5.79 3.68 -8.92
N ILE A 62 -4.92 2.74 -8.53
CA ILE A 62 -4.91 2.15 -7.18
C ILE A 62 -4.07 3.07 -6.29
N LEU A 63 -4.65 3.50 -5.16
CA LEU A 63 -3.97 4.41 -4.24
C LEU A 63 -2.97 3.65 -3.37
N ILE A 64 -1.68 3.94 -3.54
CA ILE A 64 -0.61 3.36 -2.71
C ILE A 64 -0.30 4.33 -1.57
N VAL A 65 -0.36 3.82 -0.34
CA VAL A 65 -0.22 4.61 0.88
C VAL A 65 0.94 4.12 1.74
N GLY A 66 1.85 5.02 2.09
CA GLY A 66 2.94 4.79 3.03
C GLY A 66 2.67 5.40 4.41
N CYS A 67 3.10 4.71 5.46
CA CYS A 67 3.00 5.18 6.85
C CYS A 67 4.25 5.98 7.28
N GLU A 68 4.07 7.25 7.63
CA GLU A 68 5.13 8.14 8.12
C GLU A 68 5.86 7.58 9.35
N ASN A 69 5.12 7.02 10.32
CA ASN A 69 5.73 6.38 11.48
C ASN A 69 6.63 5.20 11.08
N SER A 70 6.26 4.46 10.03
CA SER A 70 7.05 3.34 9.53
C SER A 70 8.31 3.83 8.81
N ILE A 71 8.20 4.87 7.98
CA ILE A 71 9.34 5.55 7.35
C ILE A 71 10.37 5.93 8.42
N ARG A 72 9.95 6.62 9.47
CA ARG A 72 10.83 7.01 10.59
C ARG A 72 11.42 5.82 11.32
N SER A 73 10.60 4.82 11.67
CA SER A 73 11.07 3.64 12.42
C SER A 73 12.06 2.77 11.65
N GLN A 74 12.01 2.80 10.32
CA GLN A 74 12.93 2.06 9.45
C GLN A 74 14.13 2.91 9.00
N ASN A 75 14.31 4.13 9.57
CA ASN A 75 15.36 5.08 9.20
C ASN A 75 15.40 5.41 7.70
N LEU A 76 14.22 5.56 7.10
CA LEU A 76 14.06 5.91 5.69
C LEU A 76 13.76 7.41 5.55
N SER A 77 14.03 7.95 4.37
CA SER A 77 13.71 9.33 4.01
C SER A 77 12.77 9.41 2.80
N HIS A 78 12.03 10.51 2.68
CA HIS A 78 11.00 10.68 1.65
C HIS A 78 11.58 10.67 0.23
N ASP A 79 12.80 11.17 0.05
CA ASP A 79 13.50 11.20 -1.23
C ASP A 79 13.90 9.80 -1.74
N GLN A 80 13.91 8.79 -0.87
CA GLN A 80 14.15 7.39 -1.25
C GLN A 80 12.89 6.72 -1.80
N LEU A 81 11.71 7.30 -1.61
CA LEU A 81 10.43 6.66 -1.93
C LEU A 81 10.00 6.88 -3.39
N ILE A 82 9.26 5.91 -3.93
CA ILE A 82 8.65 5.98 -5.26
C ILE A 82 7.74 7.22 -5.33
N PRO A 83 7.83 8.06 -6.38
CA PRO A 83 6.93 9.20 -6.54
C PRO A 83 5.49 8.73 -6.79
N GLY A 84 4.51 9.55 -6.39
CA GLY A 84 3.09 9.26 -6.61
C GLY A 84 2.43 8.40 -5.53
N ILE A 85 3.15 8.01 -4.48
CA ILE A 85 2.55 7.43 -3.27
C ILE A 85 1.97 8.53 -2.37
N LYS A 86 0.89 8.24 -1.65
CA LYS A 86 0.35 9.08 -0.59
C LYS A 86 1.02 8.74 0.73
N ILE A 87 1.44 9.73 1.51
CA ILE A 87 1.95 9.51 2.86
C ILE A 87 0.89 9.92 3.89
N VAL A 88 0.68 9.06 4.89
CA VAL A 88 -0.22 9.31 6.03
C VAL A 88 0.56 9.18 7.33
N THR A 89 0.13 9.88 8.38
CA THR A 89 0.80 9.84 9.69
C THR A 89 0.87 8.42 10.27
N SER A 90 -0.23 7.66 10.16
CA SER A 90 -0.35 6.30 10.70
C SER A 90 -1.11 5.41 9.73
N GLY A 91 -0.48 4.35 9.27
CA GLY A 91 -1.09 3.36 8.37
C GLY A 91 -2.25 2.62 9.02
N VAL A 92 -2.10 2.18 10.28
CA VAL A 92 -3.20 1.57 11.05
C VAL A 92 -4.33 2.58 11.29
N GLY A 93 -4.01 3.87 11.49
CA GLY A 93 -5.01 4.92 11.60
C GLY A 93 -5.79 5.15 10.30
N GLU A 94 -5.13 5.08 9.15
CA GLU A 94 -5.79 5.16 7.83
C GLU A 94 -6.73 3.97 7.64
N ILE A 95 -6.26 2.75 7.93
CA ILE A 95 -7.08 1.54 7.84
C ILE A 95 -8.34 1.65 8.72
N VAL A 96 -8.23 2.14 9.96
CA VAL A 96 -9.39 2.34 10.85
C VAL A 96 -10.35 3.40 10.30
N ARG A 97 -9.83 4.53 9.80
CA ARG A 97 -10.67 5.58 9.19
C ARG A 97 -11.44 5.03 7.99
N LYS A 98 -10.77 4.35 7.07
CA LYS A 98 -11.42 3.75 5.88
C LYS A 98 -12.48 2.73 6.27
N GLN A 99 -12.20 1.85 7.22
CA GLN A 99 -13.22 0.94 7.74
C GLN A 99 -14.42 1.68 8.33
N SER A 100 -14.21 2.76 9.08
CA SER A 100 -15.31 3.57 9.63
C SER A 100 -16.14 4.28 8.55
N GLU A 101 -15.56 4.52 7.38
CA GLU A 101 -16.23 5.05 6.18
C GLU A 101 -16.96 3.94 5.38
N GLY A 102 -16.98 2.70 5.87
CA GLY A 102 -17.64 1.57 5.23
C GLY A 102 -16.79 0.82 4.20
N TRP A 103 -15.47 1.04 4.19
CA TRP A 103 -14.58 0.26 3.32
C TRP A 103 -14.40 -1.16 3.85
N ILE A 104 -14.32 -2.12 2.93
CA ILE A 104 -13.99 -3.51 3.26
C ILE A 104 -12.51 -3.58 3.62
N TYR A 105 -12.19 -4.16 4.76
CA TYR A 105 -10.81 -4.42 5.16
C TYR A 105 -10.33 -5.78 4.64
N LEU A 106 -9.16 -5.77 4.02
CA LEU A 106 -8.45 -6.97 3.59
C LEU A 106 -7.02 -6.94 4.13
N ALA A 107 -6.61 -7.99 4.84
CA ALA A 107 -5.25 -8.14 5.35
C ALA A 107 -4.45 -9.09 4.45
N LEU A 108 -3.30 -8.63 3.94
CA LEU A 108 -2.36 -9.40 3.12
C LEU A 108 -0.94 -9.39 3.71
#